data_AF-A0A914YCX7-F1
#
_entry.id   AF-A0A914YCX7-F1
#
_cell.length_a   1.000
_cell.length_b   1.000
_cell.length_c   1.000
_cell.angle_alpha   90.00
_cell.angle_beta   90.00
_cell.angle_gamma   90.00
#
_symmetry.space_group_name_H-M   'P 1'
#
loop_
_entity.id
_entity.type
_entity.pdbx_description
1 polymer ?
#
loop_
_entity_poly.entity_id
_entity_poly.type
_entity_poly.pdbx_seq_one_letter_code
_entity_poly.pdbx_strand_id
1 'polypeptide(L)'
;MFRFLFEHTQPTHAYYRWKLFSILQGDDPHKWRVERFRMFDEGSWWEPPPHSLQNEMPSTLYHTAYVPLKRGREEFSRKRHYDDESREYESQKSRKRRGALSENDRDFLEQLLRNLTPKRRHVAFAMCWCLRRARSAKEIVDCIIEALMIPETPLFKKVSLLFLTF
;
A
#
# COMPACT_ATOMS: atom_id res chain seq x y z
N MET A 1 -8.10 0.19 13.81
CA MET A 1 -7.05 1.17 14.15
C MET A 1 -6.46 1.92 12.94
N PHE A 2 -6.70 1.58 11.68
CA PHE A 2 -6.24 2.39 10.52
C PHE A 2 -7.38 2.73 9.55
N ARG A 3 -8.53 3.13 10.11
CA ARG A 3 -9.77 3.33 9.35
C ARG A 3 -9.63 4.39 8.25
N PHE A 4 -8.81 5.41 8.50
CA PHE A 4 -8.50 6.48 7.54
C PHE A 4 -7.84 5.96 6.24
N LEU A 5 -7.20 4.78 6.23
CA LEU A 5 -6.64 4.22 4.99
C LEU A 5 -7.73 3.82 3.99
N PHE A 6 -8.93 3.49 4.48
CA PHE A 6 -10.03 2.96 3.68
C PHE A 6 -11.20 3.94 3.57
N GLU A 7 -11.35 4.87 4.53
CA GLU A 7 -12.41 5.87 4.51
C GLU A 7 -11.93 7.21 3.96
N HIS A 8 -12.12 7.38 2.65
CA HIS A 8 -11.58 8.52 1.91
C HIS A 8 -12.23 9.87 2.23
N THR A 9 -13.39 9.84 2.89
CA THR A 9 -14.17 11.02 3.30
C THR A 9 -13.74 11.59 4.64
N GLN A 10 -12.92 10.86 5.42
CA GLN A 10 -12.43 11.38 6.69
C GLN A 10 -11.35 12.44 6.45
N PRO A 11 -11.31 13.52 7.25
CA PRO A 11 -10.24 14.51 7.15
C PRO A 11 -8.84 13.93 7.46
N THR A 12 -8.76 12.87 8.26
CA THR A 12 -7.53 12.11 8.53
C THR A 12 -6.93 11.49 7.28
N HIS A 13 -7.77 11.01 6.35
CA HIS A 13 -7.33 10.49 5.05
C HIS A 13 -6.76 11.60 4.16
N ALA A 14 -7.37 12.80 4.17
CA ALA A 14 -6.86 13.96 3.43
C ALA A 14 -5.47 14.39 3.95
N TYR A 15 -5.31 14.45 5.27
CA TYR A 15 -4.01 14.73 5.91
C TYR A 15 -2.96 13.67 5.54
N TYR A 16 -3.32 12.38 5.63
CA TYR A 16 -2.43 11.28 5.27
C TYR A 16 -1.94 11.39 3.81
N ARG A 17 -2.85 11.65 2.87
CA ARG A 17 -2.49 11.81 1.44
C ARG A 17 -1.58 12.99 1.21
N TRP A 18 -1.87 14.13 1.82
CA TRP A 18 -1.00 15.29 1.75
C TRP A 18 0.39 15.00 2.33
N LYS A 19 0.45 14.41 3.53
CA LYS A 19 1.72 14.14 4.21
C LYS A 19 2.59 13.18 3.42
N LEU A 20 1.98 12.14 2.87
CA LEU A 20 2.65 11.18 2.00
C LEU A 20 3.18 11.87 0.72
N PHE A 21 2.36 12.70 0.08
CA PHE A 21 2.78 13.44 -1.11
C PHE A 21 3.95 14.39 -0.82
N SER A 22 3.88 15.17 0.25
CA SER A 22 4.93 16.11 0.66
C SER A 22 6.28 15.39 0.86
N ILE A 23 6.29 14.28 1.59
CA ILE A 23 7.51 13.46 1.79
C ILE A 23 8.03 12.90 0.45
N LEU A 24 7.15 12.43 -0.43
CA LEU A 24 7.55 11.89 -1.74
C LEU A 24 8.13 12.97 -2.67
N GLN A 25 7.74 14.24 -2.51
CA GLN A 25 8.33 15.37 -3.23
C GLN A 25 9.63 15.88 -2.58
N GLY A 26 10.11 15.22 -1.51
CA GLY A 26 11.36 15.54 -0.84
C GLY A 26 11.25 16.63 0.23
N ASP A 27 10.04 16.96 0.68
CA ASP A 27 9.87 17.83 1.84
C ASP A 27 10.26 17.09 3.13
N ASP A 28 10.71 17.84 4.12
CA ASP A 28 11.10 17.30 5.42
C ASP A 28 9.84 16.96 6.26
N PRO A 29 9.87 15.88 7.07
CA PRO A 29 8.75 15.52 7.94
C PRO A 29 8.30 16.64 8.89
N HIS A 30 9.17 17.58 9.23
CA HIS A 30 8.87 18.71 10.11
C HIS A 30 8.85 20.04 9.36
N LYS A 31 9.26 20.10 8.09
CA LYS A 31 9.28 21.33 7.29
C LYS A 31 8.89 21.06 5.84
N TRP A 32 7.78 21.63 5.40
CA TRP A 32 7.19 21.38 4.09
C TRP A 32 6.88 22.67 3.33
N ARG A 33 6.59 22.54 2.03
CA ARG A 33 6.19 23.70 1.23
C ARG A 33 4.76 24.11 1.56
N VAL A 34 4.55 25.41 1.74
CA VAL A 34 3.21 26.01 1.97
C VAL A 34 2.55 26.53 0.70
N GLU A 35 3.26 26.51 -0.42
CA GLU A 35 2.70 26.87 -1.72
C GLU A 35 1.66 25.85 -2.16
N ARG A 36 0.59 26.35 -2.79
CA ARG A 36 -0.44 25.49 -3.39
C ARG A 36 0.17 24.63 -4.49
N PHE A 37 -0.26 23.38 -4.56
CA PHE A 37 0.26 22.43 -5.54
C PHE A 37 -0.85 21.54 -6.08
N ARG A 38 -0.60 20.85 -7.20
CA ARG A 38 -1.48 19.80 -7.72
C ARG A 38 -0.84 18.44 -7.44
N MET A 39 -1.62 17.51 -6.88
CA MET A 39 -1.15 16.14 -6.67
C MET A 39 -1.03 15.35 -7.99
N PHE A 40 -1.82 15.72 -8.99
CA PHE A 40 -1.90 15.07 -10.29
C PHE A 40 -2.11 16.13 -11.37
N ASP A 41 -1.64 15.86 -12.59
CA ASP A 41 -1.91 16.72 -13.74
C ASP A 41 -3.43 16.86 -13.95
N GLU A 42 -3.89 18.10 -14.20
CA GLU A 42 -5.32 18.47 -14.24
C GLU A 42 -6.14 18.20 -12.95
N GLY A 43 -5.48 17.93 -11.82
CA GLY A 43 -6.13 17.75 -10.52
C GLY A 43 -6.52 19.06 -9.83
N SER A 44 -7.33 18.94 -8.77
CA SER A 44 -7.63 20.06 -7.87
C SER A 44 -6.36 20.63 -7.24
N TRP A 45 -6.37 21.94 -6.98
CA TRP A 45 -5.33 22.60 -6.19
C TRP A 45 -5.45 22.18 -4.71
N TRP A 46 -4.33 21.77 -4.14
CA TRP A 46 -4.18 21.41 -2.74
C TRP A 46 -3.49 22.53 -1.99
N GLU A 47 -4.04 22.87 -0.83
CA GLU A 47 -3.44 23.83 0.10
C GLU A 47 -2.81 23.07 1.26
N PRO A 48 -1.46 23.10 1.40
CA PRO A 48 -0.78 22.53 2.55
C PRO A 48 -1.24 23.18 3.86
N PRO A 49 -1.30 22.42 4.97
CA PRO A 49 -1.53 23.00 6.28
C PRO A 49 -0.38 23.96 6.66
N PRO A 50 -0.68 25.06 7.38
CA PRO A 50 0.34 26.00 7.83
C PRO A 50 1.31 25.37 8.84
N HIS A 51 2.54 25.86 8.86
CA HIS A 51 3.62 25.38 9.74
C HIS A 51 3.30 25.51 11.23
N SER A 52 2.35 26.37 11.63
CA SER A 52 1.90 26.48 13.02
C SER A 52 1.24 25.21 13.56
N LEU A 53 0.93 24.24 12.69
CA LEU A 53 0.39 22.91 13.05
C LEU A 53 1.48 21.83 13.10
N GLN A 54 2.77 22.21 13.16
CA GLN A 54 3.93 21.32 13.08
C GLN A 54 3.93 20.14 14.07
N ASN A 55 3.25 20.27 15.20
CA ASN A 55 3.33 19.26 16.27
C ASN A 55 2.01 18.59 16.63
N GLU A 56 0.88 18.99 16.04
CA GLU A 56 -0.42 18.45 16.46
C GLU A 56 -1.33 18.25 15.24
N MET A 57 -1.87 17.04 15.10
CA MET A 57 -3.08 16.85 14.30
C MET A 57 -4.13 17.80 14.90
N PRO A 58 -4.92 18.56 14.13
CA PRO A 58 -5.92 19.46 14.71
C PRO A 58 -6.76 18.70 15.75
N SER A 59 -6.98 19.27 16.93
CA SER A 59 -7.75 18.63 18.03
C SER A 59 -9.13 18.14 17.60
N THR A 60 -9.72 18.80 16.59
CA THR A 60 -10.95 18.42 15.90
C THR A 60 -10.88 17.08 15.17
N LEU A 61 -9.68 16.62 14.79
CA LEU A 61 -9.42 15.36 14.11
C LEU A 61 -8.96 14.24 15.05
N TYR A 62 -8.54 14.58 16.28
CA TYR A 62 -8.25 13.57 17.32
C TYR A 62 -9.53 12.98 17.91
N HIS A 63 -10.57 13.81 18.14
CA HIS A 63 -11.78 13.37 18.84
C HIS A 63 -12.63 12.36 18.05
N THR A 64 -12.55 12.35 16.71
CA THR A 64 -13.25 11.37 15.87
C THR A 64 -12.46 10.10 15.60
N ALA A 65 -11.16 10.08 15.91
CA ALA A 65 -10.28 8.94 15.69
C ALA A 65 -10.31 7.89 16.83
N TYR A 66 -10.80 8.26 18.02
CA TYR A 66 -10.80 7.37 19.18
C TYR A 66 -12.04 7.54 20.07
N VAL A 67 -13.21 7.19 19.53
CA VAL A 67 -14.37 6.82 20.36
C VAL A 67 -15.06 5.62 19.70
N PRO A 68 -15.24 4.48 20.40
CA PRO A 68 -16.19 3.45 19.98
C PRO A 68 -17.59 4.05 20.20
N LEU A 69 -18.11 4.77 19.20
CA LEU A 69 -19.48 5.24 19.25
C LEU A 69 -20.40 4.03 19.01
N LYS A 70 -21.05 3.64 20.11
CA LYS A 70 -22.14 2.68 20.16
C LYS A 70 -23.13 2.94 19.03
N ARG A 71 -23.53 1.84 18.40
CA ARG A 71 -24.66 1.71 17.47
C ARG A 71 -25.87 2.50 17.99
N GLY A 72 -26.12 3.66 17.39
CA GLY A 72 -27.31 4.47 17.56
C GLY A 72 -27.78 4.88 16.18
N ARG A 73 -28.93 4.32 15.77
CA ARG A 73 -29.63 4.57 14.52
C ARG A 73 -30.03 6.06 14.45
N GLU A 74 -29.71 6.73 13.35
CA GLU A 74 -30.58 7.73 12.73
C GLU A 74 -30.15 7.99 11.28
N GLU A 75 -31.12 7.85 10.38
CA GLU A 75 -31.01 7.99 8.94
C GLU A 75 -30.78 9.45 8.55
N PHE A 76 -29.84 9.70 7.64
CA PHE A 76 -29.97 10.86 6.76
C PHE A 76 -29.74 10.43 5.31
N SER A 77 -30.87 10.39 4.61
CA SER A 77 -31.02 10.05 3.21
C SER A 77 -30.17 10.96 2.31
N ARG A 78 -29.27 10.37 1.54
CA ARG A 78 -28.79 10.95 0.28
C ARG A 78 -28.91 9.91 -0.81
N LYS A 79 -30.05 9.96 -1.51
CA LYS A 79 -30.22 9.42 -2.86
C LYS A 79 -29.05 9.86 -3.73
N ARG A 80 -28.23 8.91 -4.20
CA ARG A 80 -27.45 9.06 -5.43
C ARG A 80 -27.60 7.78 -6.25
N HIS A 81 -28.41 7.96 -7.29
CA HIS A 81 -28.41 7.32 -8.61
C HIS A 81 -27.60 6.02 -8.77
N TYR A 82 -28.33 4.94 -9.05
CA TYR A 82 -27.85 3.64 -9.54
C TYR A 82 -27.10 3.81 -10.86
N ASP A 83 -25.77 3.62 -10.87
CA ASP A 83 -25.00 3.25 -12.08
C ASP A 83 -23.53 2.82 -11.78
N ASP A 84 -23.19 2.51 -10.52
CA ASP A 84 -21.79 2.34 -10.06
C ASP A 84 -21.33 0.88 -9.86
N GLU A 85 -22.23 -0.12 -9.92
CA GLU A 85 -21.82 -1.52 -9.72
C GLU A 85 -20.99 -2.08 -10.89
N SER A 86 -21.25 -1.62 -12.12
CA SER A 86 -20.53 -2.08 -13.31
C SER A 86 -19.08 -1.55 -13.37
N ARG A 87 -18.83 -0.34 -12.85
CA ARG A 87 -17.49 0.29 -12.85
C ARG A 87 -16.58 -0.24 -11.75
N GLU A 88 -17.13 -0.60 -10.59
CA GLU A 88 -16.34 -1.20 -9.51
C GLU A 88 -15.84 -2.60 -9.86
N TYR A 89 -16.64 -3.41 -10.55
CA TYR A 89 -16.23 -4.76 -11.00
C TYR A 89 -15.07 -4.70 -12.01
N GLU A 90 -15.12 -3.72 -12.93
CA GLU A 90 -14.09 -3.50 -13.95
C GLU A 90 -12.81 -2.83 -13.38
N SER A 91 -12.98 -1.96 -12.38
CA SER A 91 -11.90 -1.35 -11.58
C SER A 91 -11.17 -2.38 -10.71
N GLN A 92 -11.89 -3.36 -10.13
CA GLN A 92 -11.28 -4.48 -9.41
C GLN A 92 -10.54 -5.43 -10.35
N LYS A 93 -11.06 -5.70 -11.55
CA LYS A 93 -10.40 -6.55 -12.56
C LYS A 93 -9.14 -5.88 -13.12
N SER A 94 -9.17 -4.57 -13.35
CA SER A 94 -8.00 -3.79 -13.79
C SER A 94 -6.96 -3.60 -12.67
N ARG A 95 -7.37 -3.48 -11.41
CA ARG A 95 -6.46 -3.54 -10.25
C ARG A 95 -5.84 -4.93 -10.05
N LYS A 96 -6.58 -6.02 -10.27
CA LYS A 96 -6.03 -7.39 -10.28
C LYS A 96 -4.99 -7.60 -11.39
N ARG A 97 -5.09 -6.87 -12.51
CA ARG A 97 -4.09 -6.91 -13.60
C ARG A 97 -2.91 -5.95 -13.38
N ARG A 98 -3.07 -4.90 -12.55
CA ARG A 98 -1.98 -4.00 -12.18
C ARG A 98 -1.16 -4.63 -11.06
N GLY A 99 -0.01 -5.19 -11.42
CA GLY A 99 0.87 -5.88 -10.47
C GLY A 99 0.83 -7.41 -10.58
N ALA A 100 0.47 -7.95 -11.75
CA ALA A 100 0.79 -9.35 -12.04
C ALA A 100 2.21 -9.44 -12.62
N LEU A 101 2.94 -10.50 -12.28
CA LEU A 101 4.18 -10.89 -12.95
C LEU A 101 3.86 -11.27 -14.41
N SER A 102 4.76 -10.91 -15.31
CA SER A 102 4.79 -11.46 -16.67
C SER A 102 5.09 -12.97 -16.59
N GLU A 103 4.71 -13.75 -17.61
CA GLU A 103 5.06 -15.18 -17.68
C GLU A 103 6.57 -15.39 -17.57
N ASN A 104 7.37 -14.61 -18.29
CA ASN A 104 8.83 -14.68 -18.20
C ASN A 104 9.35 -14.40 -16.78
N ASP A 105 8.71 -13.49 -16.06
CA ASP A 105 9.08 -13.17 -14.69
C ASP A 105 8.67 -14.26 -13.70
N ARG A 106 7.54 -14.96 -13.95
CA ARG A 106 7.15 -16.15 -13.18
C ARG A 106 8.15 -17.27 -13.38
N ASP A 107 8.47 -17.60 -14.62
CA ASP A 107 9.42 -18.67 -14.94
C ASP A 107 10.78 -18.38 -14.31
N PHE A 108 11.21 -17.12 -14.37
CA PHE A 108 12.44 -16.70 -13.70
C PHE A 108 12.33 -16.81 -12.18
N LEU A 109 11.22 -16.37 -11.57
CA LEU A 109 11.01 -16.46 -10.14
C LEU A 109 11.04 -17.92 -9.67
N GLU A 110 10.38 -18.83 -10.38
CA GLU A 110 10.39 -20.26 -10.04
C GLU A 110 11.80 -20.85 -10.13
N GLN A 111 12.55 -20.52 -11.17
CA GLN A 111 13.95 -20.94 -11.29
C GLN A 111 14.83 -20.35 -10.19
N LEU A 112 14.61 -19.08 -9.84
CA LEU A 112 15.30 -18.39 -8.76
C LEU A 112 15.02 -19.06 -7.41
N LEU A 113 13.76 -19.36 -7.10
CA LEU A 113 13.35 -20.03 -5.86
C LEU A 113 13.85 -21.47 -5.80
N ARG A 114 13.82 -22.22 -6.92
CA ARG A 114 14.37 -23.59 -6.99
C ARG A 114 15.87 -23.64 -6.71
N ASN A 115 16.62 -22.65 -7.19
CA ASN A 115 18.08 -22.58 -7.08
C ASN A 115 18.56 -21.77 -5.87
N LEU A 116 17.63 -21.26 -5.04
CA LEU A 116 17.97 -20.42 -3.91
C LEU A 116 18.79 -21.20 -2.86
N THR A 117 19.82 -20.55 -2.34
CA THR A 117 20.70 -21.10 -1.31
C THR A 117 20.81 -20.10 -0.14
N PRO A 118 21.21 -20.54 1.07
CA PRO A 118 21.29 -19.64 2.23
C PRO A 118 22.50 -18.69 2.19
N LYS A 119 23.26 -18.67 1.08
CA LYS A 119 24.37 -17.74 0.89
C LYS A 119 23.84 -16.30 0.75
N ARG A 120 24.40 -15.38 1.54
CA ARG A 120 24.01 -13.95 1.58
C ARG A 120 23.88 -13.32 0.19
N ARG A 121 24.81 -13.61 -0.73
CA ARG A 121 24.80 -13.07 -2.10
C ARG A 121 23.58 -13.51 -2.91
N HIS A 122 23.17 -14.77 -2.80
CA HIS A 122 22.02 -15.30 -3.53
C HIS A 122 20.70 -14.77 -2.97
N VAL A 123 20.59 -14.70 -1.64
CA VAL A 123 19.43 -14.10 -0.97
C VAL A 123 19.32 -12.62 -1.31
N ALA A 124 20.41 -11.85 -1.24
CA ALA A 124 20.41 -10.43 -1.59
C ALA A 124 20.00 -10.19 -3.05
N PHE A 125 20.50 -11.01 -3.98
CA PHE A 125 20.09 -10.93 -5.38
C PHE A 125 18.58 -11.17 -5.54
N ALA A 126 18.04 -12.20 -4.88
CA ALA A 126 16.61 -12.49 -4.89
C ALA A 126 15.78 -11.37 -4.25
N MET A 127 16.19 -10.81 -3.11
CA MET A 127 15.55 -9.65 -2.48
C MET A 127 15.52 -8.44 -3.41
N CYS A 128 16.65 -8.09 -4.04
CA CYS A 128 16.71 -6.99 -5.00
C CYS A 128 15.80 -7.23 -6.20
N TRP A 129 15.70 -8.47 -6.68
CA TRP A 129 14.79 -8.84 -7.76
C TRP A 129 13.32 -8.61 -7.37
N CYS A 130 12.94 -9.00 -6.14
CA CYS A 130 11.59 -8.79 -5.60
C CYS A 130 11.28 -7.30 -5.43
N LEU A 131 12.22 -6.51 -4.89
CA LEU A 131 12.06 -5.07 -4.69
C LEU A 131 11.83 -4.31 -6.00
N ARG A 132 12.54 -4.69 -7.07
CA ARG A 132 12.32 -4.09 -8.41
C ARG A 132 10.93 -4.37 -8.97
N ARG A 133 10.28 -5.44 -8.51
CA ARG A 133 8.93 -5.85 -8.89
C ARG A 133 7.93 -5.73 -7.74
N ALA A 134 8.13 -4.76 -6.84
CA ALA A 134 7.27 -4.56 -5.67
C ALA A 134 5.78 -4.35 -6.02
N ARG A 135 5.45 -3.88 -7.23
CA ARG A 135 4.05 -3.80 -7.71
C ARG A 135 3.37 -5.17 -7.77
N SER A 136 4.14 -6.24 -7.94
CA SER A 136 3.67 -7.63 -7.97
C SER A 136 4.00 -8.39 -6.68
N ALA A 137 4.25 -7.68 -5.58
CA ALA A 137 4.62 -8.28 -4.30
C ALA A 137 3.63 -9.34 -3.81
N LYS A 138 2.32 -9.12 -4.05
CA LYS A 138 1.30 -10.10 -3.67
C LYS A 138 1.56 -11.47 -4.29
N GLU A 139 1.73 -11.51 -5.61
CA GLU A 139 1.98 -12.74 -6.35
C GLU A 139 3.34 -13.36 -6.00
N ILE A 140 4.37 -12.53 -5.81
CA ILE A 140 5.69 -12.99 -5.37
C ILE A 140 5.60 -13.71 -4.01
N VAL A 141 4.86 -13.13 -3.06
CA VAL A 141 4.66 -13.72 -1.72
C VAL A 141 3.86 -15.02 -1.81
N ASP A 142 2.80 -15.05 -2.62
CA ASP A 142 2.01 -16.27 -2.85
C ASP A 142 2.91 -17.41 -3.37
N CYS A 143 3.78 -17.15 -4.36
CA CYS A 143 4.75 -18.13 -4.86
C CYS A 143 5.77 -18.59 -3.79
N ILE A 144 6.24 -17.69 -2.93
CA ILE A 144 7.16 -18.04 -1.84
C ILE A 144 6.47 -18.92 -0.80
N ILE A 145 5.21 -18.60 -0.45
CA ILE A 145 4.40 -19.40 0.47
C ILE A 145 4.19 -20.80 -0.12
N GLU A 146 3.82 -20.90 -1.39
CA GLU A 146 3.68 -22.20 -2.08
C GLU A 146 4.98 -23.01 -2.03
N ALA A 147 6.14 -22.37 -2.31
CA ALA A 147 7.45 -23.02 -2.21
C ALA A 147 7.80 -23.49 -0.79
N LEU A 148 7.36 -22.76 0.25
CA LEU A 148 7.55 -23.13 1.67
C LEU A 148 6.67 -24.32 2.09
N MET A 149 5.48 -24.42 1.51
CA MET A 149 4.49 -25.45 1.85
C MET A 149 4.80 -26.83 1.25
N ILE A 150 5.73 -26.93 0.31
CA ILE A 150 6.19 -28.21 -0.24
C ILE A 150 6.92 -29.00 0.88
N PRO A 151 6.41 -30.17 1.30
CA PRO A 151 6.96 -30.91 2.43
C PRO A 151 8.36 -31.45 2.14
N GLU A 152 8.64 -31.84 0.90
CA GLU A 152 9.93 -32.39 0.43
C GLU A 152 11.04 -31.34 0.31
N THR A 153 10.73 -30.05 0.47
CA THR A 153 11.73 -28.98 0.38
C THR A 153 12.78 -29.12 1.49
N PRO A 154 14.08 -29.25 1.16
CA PRO A 154 15.14 -29.37 2.15
C PRO A 154 15.17 -28.20 3.14
N LEU A 155 15.56 -28.46 4.40
CA LEU A 155 15.59 -27.47 5.48
C LEU A 155 16.38 -26.20 5.11
N PHE A 156 17.55 -26.35 4.50
CA PHE A 156 18.38 -25.21 4.10
C PHE A 156 17.70 -24.31 3.06
N LYS A 157 16.83 -24.87 2.21
CA LYS A 157 16.01 -24.08 1.28
C LYS A 157 14.90 -23.34 2.01
N LYS A 158 14.23 -23.97 2.97
CA LYS A 158 13.22 -23.30 3.81
C LYS A 158 13.80 -22.11 4.56
N VAL A 159 15.00 -22.25 5.13
CA VAL A 159 15.74 -21.13 5.75
C VAL A 159 16.02 -20.01 4.73
N SER A 160 16.41 -20.37 3.51
CA SER A 160 16.67 -19.39 2.44
C SER A 160 15.40 -18.61 2.04
N LEU A 161 14.26 -19.30 1.95
CA LEU A 161 12.96 -18.72 1.64
C LEU A 161 12.45 -17.83 2.78
N LEU A 162 12.67 -18.23 4.04
CA LEU A 162 12.33 -17.40 5.20
C LEU A 162 13.09 -16.08 5.17
N PHE A 163 14.38 -16.07 4.79
CA PHE A 163 15.11 -14.81 4.65
C PHE A 163 14.47 -13.86 3.63
N LEU A 164 13.74 -14.33 2.62
CA LEU A 164 13.05 -13.44 1.67
C LEU A 164 11.81 -12.76 2.26
N THR A 165 11.31 -13.24 3.41
CA THR A 165 10.09 -12.73 4.06
C THR A 165 10.35 -11.75 5.20
N PHE A 166 11.60 -11.65 5.68
CA PHE A 166 12.04 -10.73 6.75
C PHE A 166 12.92 -9.62 6.19
#